data_AF-A0A1Y4A599-F1
#
_entry.id   AF-A0A1Y4A599-F1
#
_cell.length_a   1.000
_cell.length_b   1.000
_cell.length_c   1.000
_cell.angle_alpha   90.00
_cell.angle_beta   90.00
_cell.angle_gamma   90.00
#
_symmetry.space_group_name_H-M   'P 1'
#
loop_
_entity.id
_entity.type
_entity.pdbx_description
1 polymer ?
#
loop_
_entity_poly.entity_id
_entity_poly.type
_entity_poly.pdbx_seq_one_letter_code
_entity_poly.pdbx_strand_id
1 'polypeptide(L)'
;MSLETRLLDTLKDLRKSRDAAQDLVWELEGSVSVDRYKTLYHEDLEQYQVFCEAYIIKLLSRFVSGRDNIEILLAAFGLLQGYEDIGSVNERRVLYADKAVNTNKQISSDWADPSSSLQKIEDRIIKKLVERLLAAIGQTSGEPLGLAANVYIDLLERFPERLPAKYPMPQPSYLGGAFIVEGSPRKIPRTTEKATEACGYTVVTKVRIKGDPDRTWKDTVNIRAGDQVEYQIIYKNISEASHANVTVSDEIPANMQYVSGSTVLINSGNRTGVVVENDALVEGGLNIGSYHSGEDARVQFTAEAKDTGLTDGSEKLVNQSKVAVGDKVLHKHTEVTVKYGWGPERPTYKFDQPADHAVFNSVTDNPVLGDERFFVRIEEKSSGRAYSGNITLEAGKQYEVYIYYHNNAAWELNRAEHKYKGVARNVRLIANFPTKLTAGERKHVSAIIRADNTDPEAVWARAYIIAKEDMTLHYVTGSAKIYNDWKANGSVLSIKLFSSDGTFLGLDALNGVILGDQKLYSGYVVYTILTKAAQDS
;
A
#
# COMPACT_ATOMS: atom_id res chain seq x y z
N MET A 1 -0.59 -34.17 17.34
CA MET A 1 0.12 -34.60 16.11
C MET A 1 1.17 -33.55 15.77
N SER A 2 2.41 -33.93 15.43
CA SER A 2 3.46 -32.95 15.07
C SER A 2 3.14 -32.28 13.73
N LEU A 3 3.67 -31.07 13.50
CA LEU A 3 3.51 -30.39 12.20
C LEU A 3 4.04 -31.25 11.04
N GLU A 4 5.14 -31.97 11.25
CA GLU A 4 5.68 -32.93 10.27
C GLU A 4 4.65 -33.99 9.88
N THR A 5 4.00 -34.63 10.86
CA THR A 5 2.99 -35.66 10.58
C THR A 5 1.77 -35.07 9.90
N ARG A 6 1.29 -33.89 10.33
CA ARG A 6 0.15 -33.21 9.68
C ARG A 6 0.46 -32.89 8.21
N LEU A 7 1.61 -32.28 7.93
CA LEU A 7 2.03 -31.97 6.56
C LEU A 7 2.16 -33.22 5.69
N LEU A 8 2.70 -34.32 6.24
CA LEU A 8 2.82 -35.58 5.52
C LEU A 8 1.45 -36.17 5.16
N ASP A 9 0.51 -36.14 6.10
CA ASP A 9 -0.84 -36.67 5.92
C ASP A 9 -1.63 -35.81 4.92
N THR A 10 -1.61 -34.47 5.08
CA THR A 10 -2.29 -33.55 4.14
C THR A 10 -1.75 -33.67 2.71
N LEU A 11 -0.43 -33.78 2.53
CA LEU A 11 0.17 -33.98 1.19
C LEU A 11 -0.19 -35.34 0.57
N LYS A 12 -0.46 -36.37 1.38
CA LYS A 12 -0.97 -37.66 0.89
C LYS A 12 -2.46 -37.57 0.56
N ASP A 13 -3.23 -36.81 1.33
CA ASP A 13 -4.66 -36.63 1.10
C ASP A 13 -4.96 -35.79 -0.14
N LEU A 14 -4.03 -34.89 -0.53
CA LEU A 14 -4.05 -34.22 -1.85
C LEU A 14 -4.06 -35.18 -3.04
N ARG A 15 -3.59 -36.43 -2.87
CA ARG A 15 -3.71 -37.47 -3.91
C ARG A 15 -5.14 -37.97 -4.09
N LYS A 16 -6.01 -37.77 -3.09
CA LYS A 16 -7.38 -38.29 -3.08
C LYS A 16 -8.41 -37.19 -3.30
N SER A 17 -8.20 -36.01 -2.69
CA SER A 17 -9.09 -34.86 -2.82
C SER A 17 -8.31 -33.57 -2.97
N ARG A 18 -8.77 -32.70 -3.88
CA ARG A 18 -8.23 -31.35 -4.10
C ARG A 18 -8.62 -30.39 -2.98
N ASP A 19 -9.63 -30.74 -2.18
CA ASP A 19 -10.07 -29.94 -1.02
C ASP A 19 -9.00 -29.90 0.08
N ALA A 20 -8.15 -30.94 0.15
CA ALA A 20 -7.00 -30.98 1.06
C ALA A 20 -5.97 -29.87 0.78
N ALA A 21 -6.10 -29.14 -0.35
CA ALA A 21 -5.29 -27.96 -0.61
C ALA A 21 -5.57 -26.84 0.41
N GLN A 22 -6.81 -26.72 0.88
CA GLN A 22 -7.18 -25.72 1.89
C GLN A 22 -6.51 -26.04 3.24
N ASP A 23 -6.52 -27.31 3.63
CA ASP A 23 -5.85 -27.79 4.84
C ASP A 23 -4.34 -27.55 4.77
N LEU A 24 -3.74 -27.72 3.60
CA LEU A 24 -2.31 -27.47 3.44
C LEU A 24 -1.97 -25.97 3.53
N VAL A 25 -2.80 -25.10 2.97
CA VAL A 25 -2.66 -23.64 3.16
C VAL A 25 -2.78 -23.29 4.64
N TRP A 26 -3.75 -23.89 5.35
CA TRP A 26 -3.93 -23.67 6.79
C TRP A 26 -2.69 -24.07 7.60
N GLU A 27 -2.16 -25.27 7.37
CA GLU A 27 -1.00 -25.79 8.09
C GLU A 27 0.27 -24.96 7.84
N LEU A 28 0.40 -24.34 6.66
CA LEU A 28 1.59 -23.58 6.27
C LEU A 28 1.50 -22.08 6.53
N GLU A 29 0.31 -21.49 6.51
CA GLU A 29 0.11 -20.03 6.55
C GLU A 29 -0.67 -19.56 7.79
N GLY A 30 -1.23 -20.49 8.55
CA GLY A 30 -2.00 -20.21 9.77
C GLY A 30 -3.42 -19.72 9.52
N SER A 31 -4.22 -19.69 10.60
CA SER A 31 -5.65 -19.38 10.57
C SER A 31 -5.97 -17.98 10.05
N VAL A 32 -5.19 -16.98 10.48
CA VAL A 32 -5.35 -15.57 10.09
C VAL A 32 -5.19 -15.37 8.58
N SER A 33 -4.34 -16.19 7.94
CA SER A 33 -4.16 -16.15 6.49
C SER A 33 -5.35 -16.79 5.76
N VAL A 34 -5.82 -17.95 6.22
CA VAL A 34 -6.98 -18.63 5.62
C VAL A 34 -8.23 -17.76 5.71
N ASP A 35 -8.52 -17.18 6.87
CA ASP A 35 -9.68 -16.31 7.05
C ASP A 35 -9.57 -15.06 6.17
N ARG A 36 -8.38 -14.44 6.11
CA ARG A 36 -8.12 -13.30 5.23
C ARG A 36 -8.40 -13.61 3.77
N TYR A 37 -7.87 -14.72 3.23
CA TYR A 37 -8.04 -15.02 1.80
C TYR A 37 -9.45 -15.53 1.47
N LYS A 38 -10.13 -16.23 2.39
CA LYS A 38 -11.55 -16.55 2.23
C LYS A 38 -12.42 -15.28 2.18
N THR A 39 -12.14 -14.29 3.03
CA THR A 39 -12.83 -12.98 3.01
C THR A 39 -12.49 -12.17 1.75
N LEU A 40 -11.23 -12.18 1.29
CA LEU A 40 -10.83 -11.49 0.06
C LEU A 40 -11.52 -12.02 -1.19
N TYR A 41 -11.95 -13.29 -1.18
CA TYR A 41 -12.79 -13.88 -2.23
C TYR A 41 -14.29 -13.87 -1.86
N HIS A 42 -14.72 -13.03 -0.93
CA HIS A 42 -16.13 -12.86 -0.52
C HIS A 42 -16.84 -14.18 -0.13
N GLU A 43 -16.11 -15.12 0.46
CA GLU A 43 -16.62 -16.47 0.78
C GLU A 43 -17.04 -17.31 -0.44
N ASP A 44 -16.68 -16.90 -1.67
CA ASP A 44 -16.81 -17.71 -2.88
C ASP A 44 -15.83 -18.89 -2.80
N LEU A 45 -16.34 -20.05 -2.39
CA LEU A 45 -15.57 -21.27 -2.18
C LEU A 45 -14.91 -21.78 -3.48
N GLU A 46 -15.48 -21.49 -4.64
CA GLU A 46 -14.89 -21.86 -5.94
C GLU A 46 -13.67 -20.99 -6.24
N GLN A 47 -13.75 -19.68 -6.00
CA GLN A 47 -12.60 -18.76 -6.14
C GLN A 47 -11.49 -19.10 -5.14
N TYR A 48 -11.85 -19.42 -3.89
CA TYR A 48 -10.88 -19.83 -2.89
C TYR A 48 -10.19 -21.15 -3.27
N GLN A 49 -10.92 -22.10 -3.86
CA GLN A 49 -10.35 -23.34 -4.35
C GLN A 49 -9.33 -23.10 -5.48
N VAL A 50 -9.62 -22.18 -6.41
CA VAL A 50 -8.66 -21.76 -7.47
C VAL A 50 -7.39 -21.15 -6.87
N PHE A 51 -7.53 -20.33 -5.82
CA PHE A 51 -6.37 -19.82 -5.07
C PHE A 51 -5.55 -20.94 -4.43
N CYS A 52 -6.20 -21.90 -3.77
CA CYS A 52 -5.51 -23.03 -3.15
C CYS A 52 -4.77 -23.89 -4.19
N GLU A 53 -5.35 -24.11 -5.36
CA GLU A 53 -4.70 -24.85 -6.47
C GLU A 53 -3.45 -24.13 -6.98
N ALA A 54 -3.55 -22.81 -7.20
CA ALA A 54 -2.41 -21.97 -7.56
C ALA A 54 -1.32 -22.01 -6.47
N TYR A 55 -1.72 -22.01 -5.20
CA TYR A 55 -0.82 -22.13 -4.07
C TYR A 55 -0.03 -23.44 -4.10
N ILE A 56 -0.70 -24.59 -4.29
CA ILE A 56 -0.01 -25.89 -4.38
C ILE A 56 0.99 -25.90 -5.53
N ILE A 57 0.59 -25.40 -6.70
CA ILE A 57 1.47 -25.35 -7.87
C ILE A 57 2.71 -24.50 -7.58
N LYS A 58 2.55 -23.33 -6.95
CA LYS A 58 3.67 -22.45 -6.57
C LYS A 58 4.55 -23.07 -5.49
N LEU A 59 3.95 -23.74 -4.51
CA LEU A 59 4.62 -24.44 -3.41
C LEU A 59 5.52 -25.54 -3.94
N LEU A 60 4.97 -26.43 -4.77
CA LEU A 60 5.72 -27.52 -5.37
C LEU A 60 6.87 -26.98 -6.22
N SER A 61 6.56 -25.98 -7.04
CA SER A 61 7.58 -25.37 -7.89
C SER A 61 8.73 -24.79 -7.05
N ARG A 62 8.44 -24.20 -5.88
CA ARG A 62 9.44 -23.56 -5.01
C ARG A 62 10.25 -24.57 -4.19
N PHE A 63 9.62 -25.61 -3.67
CA PHE A 63 10.21 -26.49 -2.67
C PHE A 63 10.55 -27.90 -3.17
N VAL A 64 10.10 -28.30 -4.36
CA VAL A 64 10.46 -29.58 -4.98
C VAL A 64 11.59 -29.38 -5.99
N SER A 65 12.65 -30.19 -5.87
CA SER A 65 13.78 -30.11 -6.80
C SER A 65 13.52 -30.89 -8.08
N GLY A 66 13.62 -30.21 -9.21
CA GLY A 66 13.61 -30.81 -10.55
C GLY A 66 12.21 -30.90 -11.14
N ARG A 67 12.11 -30.53 -12.43
CA ARG A 67 10.87 -30.53 -13.22
C ARG A 67 10.14 -31.87 -13.16
N ASP A 68 10.86 -32.95 -13.38
CA ASP A 68 10.33 -34.32 -13.37
C ASP A 68 9.64 -34.68 -12.06
N ASN A 69 10.15 -34.22 -10.92
CA ASN A 69 9.55 -34.46 -9.61
C ASN A 69 8.31 -33.60 -9.37
N ILE A 70 8.31 -32.37 -9.88
CA ILE A 70 7.14 -31.49 -9.83
C ILE A 70 6.01 -32.10 -10.68
N GLU A 71 6.28 -32.49 -11.93
CA GLU A 71 5.29 -33.09 -12.81
C GLU A 71 4.70 -34.39 -12.25
N ILE A 72 5.53 -35.25 -11.62
CA ILE A 72 5.05 -36.47 -10.93
C ILE A 72 4.01 -36.12 -9.85
N LEU A 73 4.29 -35.11 -9.01
CA LEU A 73 3.35 -34.72 -7.95
C LEU A 73 2.11 -34.01 -8.52
N LEU A 74 2.27 -33.14 -9.51
CA LEU A 74 1.13 -32.48 -10.16
C LEU A 74 0.19 -33.49 -10.81
N ALA A 75 0.72 -34.50 -11.50
CA ALA A 75 -0.08 -35.60 -12.05
C ALA A 75 -0.80 -36.37 -10.94
N ALA A 76 -0.09 -36.74 -9.87
CA ALA A 76 -0.69 -37.46 -8.74
C ALA A 76 -1.79 -36.67 -8.03
N PHE A 77 -1.67 -35.33 -7.96
CA PHE A 77 -2.65 -34.43 -7.33
C PHE A 77 -3.77 -33.98 -8.27
N GLY A 78 -3.73 -34.34 -9.56
CA GLY A 78 -4.70 -33.85 -10.55
C GLY A 78 -4.56 -32.36 -10.86
N LEU A 79 -3.35 -31.79 -10.68
CA LEU A 79 -3.00 -30.39 -10.94
C LEU A 79 -2.08 -30.25 -12.16
N LEU A 80 -2.26 -31.12 -13.14
CA LEU A 80 -1.53 -31.15 -14.39
C LEU A 80 -2.53 -31.17 -15.53
N GLN A 81 -2.26 -30.45 -16.62
CA GLN A 81 -3.19 -30.35 -17.73
C GLN A 81 -3.53 -31.73 -18.30
N GLY A 82 -4.83 -32.07 -18.33
CA GLY A 82 -5.36 -33.36 -18.75
C GLY A 82 -5.54 -34.40 -17.62
N TYR A 83 -5.32 -34.02 -16.37
CA TYR A 83 -5.47 -34.90 -15.20
C TYR A 83 -6.57 -34.44 -14.23
N GLU A 84 -7.16 -33.27 -14.46
CA GLU A 84 -8.07 -32.58 -13.54
C GLU A 84 -9.35 -33.37 -13.27
N ASP A 85 -9.85 -34.08 -14.29
CA ASP A 85 -11.11 -34.81 -14.24
C ASP A 85 -10.92 -36.33 -13.97
N ILE A 86 -9.69 -36.78 -13.69
CA ILE A 86 -9.40 -38.20 -13.38
C ILE A 86 -9.44 -38.39 -11.87
N GLY A 87 -10.51 -38.96 -11.33
CA GLY A 87 -10.70 -39.12 -9.88
C GLY A 87 -9.76 -40.15 -9.22
N SER A 88 -9.34 -41.19 -9.95
CA SER A 88 -8.51 -42.26 -9.40
C SER A 88 -7.02 -41.92 -9.45
N VAL A 89 -6.36 -41.89 -8.29
CA VAL A 89 -4.89 -41.68 -8.23
C VAL A 89 -4.13 -42.75 -9.02
N ASN A 90 -4.64 -43.99 -9.04
CA ASN A 90 -4.03 -45.09 -9.79
C ASN A 90 -4.09 -44.84 -11.29
N GLU A 91 -5.23 -44.35 -11.79
CA GLU A 91 -5.38 -44.00 -13.21
C GLU A 91 -4.46 -42.84 -13.59
N ARG A 92 -4.37 -41.79 -12.75
CA ARG A 92 -3.44 -40.68 -12.98
C ARG A 92 -1.98 -41.16 -13.05
N ARG A 93 -1.57 -42.06 -12.15
CA ARG A 93 -0.20 -42.62 -12.15
C ARG A 93 0.11 -43.44 -13.39
N VAL A 94 -0.82 -44.33 -13.78
CA VAL A 94 -0.65 -45.17 -14.97
C VAL A 94 -0.60 -44.31 -16.23
N LEU A 95 -1.50 -43.33 -16.37
CA LEU A 95 -1.51 -42.41 -17.50
C LEU A 95 -0.20 -41.62 -17.60
N TYR A 96 0.28 -41.06 -16.48
CA TYR A 96 1.53 -40.31 -16.48
C TYR A 96 2.73 -41.19 -16.79
N ALA A 97 2.80 -42.40 -16.23
CA ALA A 97 3.87 -43.35 -16.51
C ALA A 97 3.92 -43.74 -17.99
N ASP A 98 2.77 -44.00 -18.62
CA ASP A 98 2.68 -44.30 -20.05
C ASP A 98 3.16 -43.12 -20.91
N LYS A 99 2.66 -41.91 -20.64
CA LYS A 99 2.95 -40.73 -21.47
C LYS A 99 4.36 -40.19 -21.28
N ALA A 100 4.89 -40.24 -20.06
CA ALA A 100 6.17 -39.61 -19.71
C ALA A 100 7.38 -40.56 -19.77
N VAL A 101 7.22 -41.81 -20.19
CA VAL A 101 8.31 -42.81 -20.25
C VAL A 101 9.54 -42.34 -21.05
N ASN A 102 9.33 -41.52 -22.08
CA ASN A 102 10.39 -41.00 -22.94
C ASN A 102 10.90 -39.60 -22.54
N THR A 103 10.21 -38.91 -21.62
CA THR A 103 10.53 -37.52 -21.23
C THR A 103 10.99 -37.39 -19.78
N ASN A 104 10.59 -38.30 -18.90
CA ASN A 104 10.97 -38.32 -17.50
C ASN A 104 11.85 -39.54 -17.21
N LYS A 105 13.13 -39.28 -16.93
CA LYS A 105 14.16 -40.34 -16.78
C LYS A 105 13.95 -41.25 -15.57
N GLN A 106 13.01 -40.88 -14.68
CA GLN A 106 12.67 -41.69 -13.52
C GLN A 106 11.63 -42.77 -13.84
N ILE A 107 11.04 -42.74 -15.02
CA ILE A 107 9.98 -43.65 -15.47
C ILE A 107 10.60 -44.71 -16.38
N SER A 108 10.20 -45.97 -16.18
CA SER A 108 10.65 -47.09 -17.00
C SER A 108 9.46 -47.79 -17.66
N SER A 109 9.64 -48.14 -18.93
CA SER A 109 8.70 -48.99 -19.69
C SER A 109 8.58 -50.40 -19.11
N ASP A 110 9.56 -50.84 -18.33
CA ASP A 110 9.67 -52.23 -17.85
C ASP A 110 9.03 -52.41 -16.47
N TRP A 111 8.34 -51.39 -15.95
CA TRP A 111 7.65 -51.49 -14.67
C TRP A 111 6.48 -52.48 -14.74
N ALA A 112 6.56 -53.56 -13.95
CA ALA A 112 5.47 -54.52 -13.80
C ALA A 112 4.19 -53.92 -13.22
N ASP A 113 4.34 -52.93 -12.33
CA ASP A 113 3.24 -52.10 -11.81
C ASP A 113 3.69 -50.63 -11.80
N PRO A 114 3.30 -49.85 -12.82
CA PRO A 114 3.64 -48.44 -12.91
C PRO A 114 3.07 -47.60 -11.77
N SER A 115 1.87 -47.93 -11.27
CA SER A 115 1.24 -47.17 -10.20
C SER A 115 2.00 -47.31 -8.88
N SER A 116 2.29 -48.56 -8.48
CA SER A 116 3.07 -48.83 -7.26
C SER A 116 4.49 -48.28 -7.36
N SER A 117 5.09 -48.29 -8.55
CA SER A 117 6.44 -47.75 -8.77
C SER A 117 6.47 -46.23 -8.65
N LEU A 118 5.49 -45.53 -9.25
CA LEU A 118 5.37 -44.08 -9.17
C LEU A 118 5.05 -43.62 -7.74
N GLN A 119 4.19 -44.35 -7.02
CA GLN A 119 3.89 -44.06 -5.62
C GLN A 119 5.15 -44.04 -4.73
N LYS A 120 6.08 -44.99 -4.93
CA LYS A 120 7.36 -45.02 -4.19
C LYS A 120 8.23 -43.79 -4.50
N ILE A 121 8.15 -43.25 -5.71
CA ILE A 121 8.84 -42.01 -6.08
C ILE A 121 8.15 -40.81 -5.43
N GLU A 122 6.82 -40.72 -5.54
CA GLU A 122 6.03 -39.65 -4.90
C GLU A 122 6.28 -39.58 -3.39
N ASP A 123 6.24 -40.70 -2.67
CA ASP A 123 6.46 -40.74 -1.22
C ASP A 123 7.86 -40.21 -0.83
N ARG A 124 8.87 -40.50 -1.66
CA ARG A 124 10.23 -39.99 -1.48
C ARG A 124 10.31 -38.48 -1.73
N ILE A 125 9.60 -37.97 -2.73
CA ILE A 125 9.53 -36.54 -3.04
C ILE A 125 8.79 -35.80 -1.91
N ILE A 126 7.63 -36.31 -1.48
CA ILE A 126 6.84 -35.72 -0.40
C ILE A 126 7.64 -35.65 0.90
N LYS A 127 8.37 -36.72 1.27
CA LYS A 127 9.21 -36.69 2.48
C LYS A 127 10.25 -35.56 2.44
N LYS A 128 10.95 -35.41 1.31
CA LYS A 128 11.92 -34.31 1.12
C LYS A 128 11.28 -32.94 1.06
N LEU A 129 10.06 -32.84 0.53
CA LEU A 129 9.28 -31.61 0.52
C LEU A 129 8.96 -31.18 1.97
N VAL A 130 8.45 -32.09 2.80
CA VAL A 130 8.14 -31.82 4.21
C VAL A 130 9.39 -31.37 4.97
N GLU A 131 10.53 -32.05 4.80
CA GLU A 131 11.81 -31.64 5.42
C GLU A 131 12.18 -30.18 5.05
N ARG A 132 11.97 -29.77 3.79
CA ARG A 132 12.24 -28.40 3.33
C ARG A 132 11.24 -27.38 3.84
N LEU A 133 9.96 -27.74 3.96
CA LEU A 133 8.92 -26.86 4.49
C LEU A 133 9.16 -26.60 5.98
N LEU A 134 9.48 -27.64 6.75
CA LEU A 134 9.83 -27.50 8.17
C LEU A 134 11.07 -26.63 8.36
N ALA A 135 12.09 -26.78 7.51
CA ALA A 135 13.26 -25.91 7.54
C ALA A 135 12.94 -24.45 7.16
N ALA A 136 11.93 -24.22 6.32
CA ALA A 136 11.53 -22.89 5.87
C ALA A 136 10.68 -22.12 6.89
N ILE A 137 9.84 -22.82 7.66
CA ILE A 137 8.93 -22.25 8.67
C ILE A 137 9.67 -21.91 9.97
N GLY A 138 10.88 -22.45 10.18
CA GLY A 138 11.61 -22.28 11.43
C GLY A 138 11.04 -23.14 12.57
N GLN A 139 11.86 -23.44 13.58
CA GLN A 139 11.45 -24.32 14.68
C GLN A 139 10.52 -23.65 15.72
N THR A 140 10.26 -22.35 15.58
CA THR A 140 9.32 -21.60 16.42
C THR A 140 7.90 -21.76 15.88
N SER A 141 7.08 -22.53 16.61
CA SER A 141 5.70 -22.81 16.22
C SER A 141 4.88 -21.52 16.08
N GLY A 142 4.41 -21.22 14.86
CA GLY A 142 3.38 -20.21 14.61
C GLY A 142 3.69 -19.17 13.52
N GLU A 143 4.89 -19.17 12.94
CA GLU A 143 5.20 -18.25 11.83
C GLU A 143 4.70 -18.81 10.48
N PRO A 144 4.03 -18.00 9.65
CA PRO A 144 3.56 -18.43 8.34
C PRO A 144 4.71 -18.59 7.34
N LEU A 145 4.56 -19.50 6.38
CA LEU A 145 5.49 -19.66 5.26
C LEU A 145 5.61 -18.39 4.40
N GLY A 146 4.56 -17.55 4.38
CA GLY A 146 4.52 -16.28 3.66
C GLY A 146 4.39 -16.47 2.14
N LEU A 147 3.98 -17.65 1.68
CA LEU A 147 3.79 -17.94 0.26
C LEU A 147 2.43 -17.43 -0.22
N ALA A 148 1.41 -17.45 0.63
CA ALA A 148 0.04 -17.10 0.28
C ALA A 148 -0.11 -15.67 -0.24
N ALA A 149 0.60 -14.70 0.36
CA ALA A 149 0.61 -13.32 -0.11
C ALA A 149 1.18 -13.20 -1.53
N ASN A 150 2.25 -13.94 -1.83
CA ASN A 150 2.86 -13.95 -3.16
C ASN A 150 1.92 -14.58 -4.21
N VAL A 151 1.22 -15.65 -3.84
CA VAL A 151 0.24 -16.30 -4.71
C VAL A 151 -0.95 -15.38 -4.97
N TYR A 152 -1.44 -14.68 -3.95
CA TYR A 152 -2.53 -13.72 -4.10
C TYR A 152 -2.15 -12.57 -5.05
N ILE A 153 -0.96 -12.00 -4.91
CA ILE A 153 -0.46 -10.93 -5.80
C ILE A 153 -0.29 -11.45 -7.24
N ASP A 154 0.33 -12.61 -7.43
CA ASP A 154 0.52 -13.25 -8.76
C ASP A 154 -0.84 -13.48 -9.46
N LEU A 155 -1.87 -13.86 -8.70
CA LEU A 155 -3.22 -14.04 -9.21
C LEU A 155 -3.93 -12.72 -9.52
N LEU A 156 -3.76 -11.68 -8.71
CA LEU A 156 -4.31 -10.35 -8.99
C LEU A 156 -3.68 -9.73 -10.24
N GLU A 157 -2.36 -9.88 -10.42
CA GLU A 157 -1.68 -9.41 -11.63
C GLU A 157 -2.17 -10.14 -12.88
N ARG A 158 -2.39 -11.46 -12.77
CA ARG A 158 -2.80 -12.31 -13.90
C ARG A 158 -4.29 -12.23 -14.22
N PHE A 159 -5.12 -12.00 -13.19
CA PHE A 159 -6.57 -11.96 -13.27
C PHE A 159 -7.12 -10.76 -12.49
N PRO A 160 -6.88 -9.53 -12.99
CA PRO A 160 -7.17 -8.29 -12.26
C PRO A 160 -8.65 -8.06 -11.99
N GLU A 161 -9.53 -8.66 -12.78
CA GLU A 161 -10.99 -8.52 -12.63
C GLU A 161 -11.61 -9.64 -11.79
N ARG A 162 -11.23 -10.90 -12.03
CA ARG A 162 -11.75 -12.09 -11.30
C ARG A 162 -10.94 -13.35 -11.65
N LEU A 163 -10.78 -14.29 -10.71
CA LEU A 163 -10.17 -15.59 -11.05
C LEU A 163 -11.05 -16.40 -12.01
N PRO A 164 -10.43 -17.19 -12.90
CA PRO A 164 -11.17 -18.10 -13.77
C PRO A 164 -11.89 -19.18 -12.96
N ALA A 165 -12.94 -19.78 -13.52
CA ALA A 165 -13.68 -20.87 -12.89
C ALA A 165 -12.83 -22.14 -12.64
N LYS A 166 -11.75 -22.32 -13.41
CA LYS A 166 -10.73 -23.35 -13.20
C LYS A 166 -9.34 -22.73 -13.37
N TYR A 167 -8.41 -23.06 -12.49
CA TYR A 167 -7.02 -22.58 -12.64
C TYR A 167 -6.38 -23.15 -13.91
N PRO A 168 -5.64 -22.36 -14.72
CA PRO A 168 -4.92 -22.89 -15.87
C PRO A 168 -3.77 -23.81 -15.41
N MET A 169 -3.94 -25.13 -15.58
CA MET A 169 -2.96 -26.11 -15.12
C MET A 169 -1.67 -26.10 -15.95
N PRO A 170 -0.51 -26.39 -15.32
CA PRO A 170 0.75 -26.54 -16.03
C PRO A 170 0.68 -27.63 -17.10
N GLN A 171 1.30 -27.38 -18.25
CA GLN A 171 1.37 -28.34 -19.35
C GLN A 171 2.42 -29.44 -19.06
N PRO A 172 2.09 -30.73 -19.24
CA PRO A 172 3.05 -31.82 -19.09
C PRO A 172 4.16 -31.80 -20.15
N SER A 173 5.37 -32.21 -19.77
CA SER A 173 6.55 -32.22 -20.64
C SER A 173 6.41 -33.04 -21.91
N TYR A 174 5.69 -34.16 -21.86
CA TYR A 174 5.52 -35.06 -23.00
C TYR A 174 4.66 -34.49 -24.13
N LEU A 175 4.02 -33.33 -23.95
CA LEU A 175 3.28 -32.62 -25.01
C LEU A 175 4.17 -31.64 -25.81
N GLY A 176 5.48 -31.61 -25.57
CA GLY A 176 6.42 -30.82 -26.37
C GLY A 176 6.36 -29.30 -26.16
N GLY A 177 5.54 -28.82 -25.22
CA GLY A 177 5.54 -27.43 -24.78
C GLY A 177 6.67 -27.13 -23.78
N ALA A 178 7.07 -25.85 -23.69
CA ALA A 178 7.82 -25.37 -22.53
C ALA A 178 7.06 -25.77 -21.25
N PHE A 179 7.77 -26.08 -20.16
CA PHE A 179 7.12 -26.25 -18.84
C PHE A 179 6.54 -24.90 -18.42
N ILE A 180 5.37 -24.57 -18.93
CA ILE A 180 4.68 -23.38 -18.50
C ILE A 180 3.87 -23.80 -17.27
N VAL A 181 4.56 -23.94 -16.14
CA VAL A 181 4.00 -23.33 -14.94
C VAL A 181 4.11 -21.85 -15.24
N GLU A 182 3.05 -21.18 -15.71
CA GLU A 182 3.07 -19.71 -15.72
C GLU A 182 3.27 -19.32 -14.26
N GLY A 183 4.42 -18.71 -13.99
CA GLY A 183 4.90 -18.57 -12.62
C GLY A 183 5.75 -19.74 -12.10
N SER A 184 6.52 -20.43 -12.96
CA SER A 184 7.77 -21.10 -12.54
C SER A 184 8.41 -20.20 -11.50
N PRO A 185 8.82 -20.72 -10.34
CA PRO A 185 9.28 -19.87 -9.28
C PRO A 185 10.53 -19.24 -9.84
N ARG A 186 10.42 -17.95 -10.18
CA ARG A 186 11.48 -17.07 -9.77
C ARG A 186 11.63 -17.43 -8.30
N LYS A 187 12.77 -18.07 -7.96
CA LYS A 187 13.30 -17.93 -6.62
C LYS A 187 13.02 -16.46 -6.31
N ILE A 188 12.16 -16.18 -5.35
CA ILE A 188 12.35 -14.96 -4.60
C ILE A 188 13.58 -15.36 -3.80
N PRO A 189 14.81 -14.94 -4.19
CA PRO A 189 15.91 -15.14 -3.28
C PRO A 189 15.48 -14.58 -1.91
N ARG A 190 16.12 -15.04 -0.84
CA ARG A 190 16.44 -14.08 0.22
C ARG A 190 17.15 -12.91 -0.51
N THR A 191 16.39 -11.87 -0.88
CA THR A 191 16.42 -11.30 -2.26
C THR A 191 17.49 -10.24 -2.50
N THR A 192 18.39 -10.04 -1.56
CA THR A 192 19.44 -9.03 -1.65
C THR A 192 20.84 -9.62 -1.79
N GLU A 193 21.05 -10.93 -1.59
CA GLU A 193 22.40 -11.52 -1.70
C GLU A 193 22.64 -12.29 -3.02
N LYS A 194 21.65 -13.02 -3.56
CA LYS A 194 21.88 -13.92 -4.73
C LYS A 194 21.63 -13.32 -6.13
N ALA A 195 20.80 -12.29 -6.28
CA ALA A 195 20.66 -11.57 -7.55
C ALA A 195 21.89 -10.69 -7.82
N THR A 196 22.51 -10.26 -6.73
CA THR A 196 23.73 -9.46 -6.67
C THR A 196 24.93 -10.20 -7.26
N GLU A 197 25.12 -11.47 -6.92
CA GLU A 197 26.21 -12.31 -7.45
C GLU A 197 26.11 -12.57 -8.96
N ALA A 198 24.90 -12.66 -9.54
CA ALA A 198 24.72 -12.90 -10.97
C ALA A 198 24.86 -11.63 -11.83
N CYS A 199 24.47 -10.48 -11.29
CA CYS A 199 24.60 -9.19 -11.97
C CYS A 199 26.01 -8.60 -11.84
N GLY A 200 26.75 -8.99 -10.81
CA GLY A 200 28.03 -8.37 -10.46
C GLY A 200 27.87 -7.07 -9.69
N TYR A 201 26.64 -6.67 -9.31
CA TYR A 201 26.37 -5.45 -8.57
C TYR A 201 25.14 -5.59 -7.66
N THR A 202 25.11 -4.83 -6.55
CA THR A 202 23.91 -4.66 -5.71
C THR A 202 23.15 -3.40 -6.13
N VAL A 203 21.84 -3.42 -5.82
CA VAL A 203 21.04 -2.21 -5.74
C VAL A 203 20.25 -2.27 -4.44
N VAL A 204 20.26 -1.17 -3.67
CA VAL A 204 19.44 -0.97 -2.48
C VAL A 204 18.67 0.33 -2.66
N THR A 205 17.36 0.28 -2.46
CA THR A 205 16.50 1.46 -2.45
C THR A 205 16.05 1.73 -1.03
N LYS A 206 16.06 3.00 -0.64
CA LYS A 206 15.54 3.46 0.66
C LYS A 206 14.78 4.76 0.47
N VAL A 207 13.93 5.07 1.44
CA VAL A 207 13.12 6.28 1.47
C VAL A 207 13.18 6.90 2.86
N ARG A 208 13.09 8.23 2.94
CA ARG A 208 12.88 8.98 4.17
C ARG A 208 11.99 10.18 3.92
N ILE A 209 11.39 10.72 4.98
CA ILE A 209 10.56 11.92 4.89
C ILE A 209 11.48 13.14 4.85
N LYS A 210 11.27 14.03 3.87
CA LYS A 210 12.10 15.23 3.71
C LYS A 210 11.81 16.21 4.83
N GLY A 211 12.87 16.71 5.47
CA GLY A 211 12.75 17.63 6.61
C GLY A 211 12.40 16.96 7.96
N ASP A 212 12.28 15.63 7.99
CA ASP A 212 12.07 14.90 9.24
C ASP A 212 13.34 14.95 10.13
N PRO A 213 13.21 15.24 11.44
CA PRO A 213 14.32 15.14 12.39
C PRO A 213 14.98 13.76 12.40
N ASP A 214 14.20 12.70 12.21
CA ASP A 214 14.70 11.35 11.99
C ASP A 214 15.19 11.20 10.54
N ARG A 215 16.49 11.40 10.36
CA ARG A 215 17.17 11.37 9.05
C ARG A 215 17.45 9.95 8.54
N THR A 216 16.91 8.92 9.20
CA THR A 216 17.17 7.51 8.89
C THR A 216 16.52 7.08 7.57
N TRP A 217 17.29 6.37 6.74
CA TRP A 217 16.82 5.75 5.51
C TRP A 217 16.10 4.42 5.80
N LYS A 218 14.86 4.28 5.34
CA LYS A 218 13.95 3.15 5.65
C LYS A 218 13.46 2.46 4.38
N ASP A 219 12.95 1.23 4.50
CA ASP A 219 12.33 0.51 3.38
C ASP A 219 10.89 0.98 3.10
N THR A 220 10.23 1.44 4.16
CA THR A 220 8.87 1.96 4.11
C THR A 220 8.76 3.22 4.97
N VAL A 221 8.01 4.20 4.49
CA VAL A 221 7.59 5.36 5.29
C VAL A 221 6.08 5.54 5.20
N ASN A 222 5.50 6.09 6.27
CA ASN A 222 4.12 6.55 6.26
C ASN A 222 4.13 8.06 6.06
N ILE A 223 3.55 8.54 4.97
CA ILE A 223 3.46 9.97 4.64
C ILE A 223 2.01 10.35 4.42
N ARG A 224 1.76 11.61 4.07
CA ARG A 224 0.41 12.13 3.76
C ARG A 224 0.48 12.96 2.49
N ALA A 225 -0.67 13.23 1.87
CA ALA A 225 -0.74 14.14 0.74
C ALA A 225 -0.06 15.48 1.08
N GLY A 226 0.76 15.98 0.15
CA GLY A 226 1.61 17.16 0.31
C GLY A 226 2.93 16.94 1.07
N ASP A 227 3.15 15.78 1.70
CA ASP A 227 4.47 15.46 2.27
C ASP A 227 5.46 15.18 1.12
N GLN A 228 6.70 15.67 1.26
CA GLN A 228 7.81 15.29 0.37
C GLN A 228 8.63 14.16 1.01
N VAL A 229 9.04 13.20 0.19
CA VAL A 229 10.01 12.17 0.55
C VAL A 229 11.27 12.30 -0.27
N GLU A 230 12.39 11.93 0.32
CA GLU A 230 13.63 11.70 -0.38
C GLU A 230 13.79 10.20 -0.58
N TYR A 231 14.00 9.78 -1.82
CA TYR A 231 14.40 8.43 -2.19
C TYR A 231 15.91 8.36 -2.37
N GLN A 232 16.49 7.19 -2.14
CA GLN A 232 17.90 6.90 -2.34
C GLN A 232 18.05 5.54 -3.01
N ILE A 233 18.71 5.54 -4.17
CA ILE A 233 19.11 4.34 -4.91
C ILE A 233 20.62 4.19 -4.73
N ILE A 234 21.05 3.10 -4.10
CA ILE A 234 22.46 2.77 -3.86
C ILE A 234 22.85 1.64 -4.80
N TYR A 235 23.75 1.92 -5.73
CA TYR A 235 24.41 0.95 -6.58
C TYR A 235 25.77 0.60 -5.98
N LYS A 236 26.17 -0.68 -6.00
CA LYS A 236 27.55 -1.10 -5.68
C LYS A 236 28.04 -2.18 -6.63
N ASN A 237 29.20 -1.99 -7.24
CA ASN A 237 29.87 -3.06 -7.98
C ASN A 237 30.47 -4.07 -6.99
N ILE A 238 30.08 -5.33 -7.11
CA ILE A 238 30.62 -6.44 -6.29
C ILE A 238 31.35 -7.49 -7.13
N SER A 239 31.53 -7.25 -8.43
CA SER A 239 32.30 -8.10 -9.31
C SER A 239 33.77 -7.70 -9.32
N GLU A 240 34.62 -8.56 -9.85
CA GLU A 240 36.04 -8.25 -10.11
C GLU A 240 36.23 -7.33 -11.33
N ALA A 241 35.22 -7.19 -12.19
CA ALA A 241 35.28 -6.41 -13.41
C ALA A 241 34.80 -4.97 -13.19
N SER A 242 35.28 -4.04 -14.01
CA SER A 242 34.73 -2.67 -14.04
C SER A 242 33.41 -2.64 -14.80
N HIS A 243 32.44 -1.92 -14.27
CA HIS A 243 31.17 -1.66 -14.92
C HIS A 243 31.22 -0.29 -15.61
N ALA A 244 30.84 -0.23 -16.88
CA ALA A 244 30.77 1.01 -17.64
C ALA A 244 29.32 1.36 -17.98
N ASN A 245 29.05 2.65 -18.12
CA ASN A 245 27.72 3.18 -18.51
C ASN A 245 26.60 2.65 -17.61
N VAL A 246 26.81 2.70 -16.30
CA VAL A 246 25.76 2.32 -15.35
C VAL A 246 24.63 3.33 -15.47
N THR A 247 23.41 2.85 -15.70
CA THR A 247 22.23 3.69 -15.88
C THR A 247 21.22 3.45 -14.78
N VAL A 248 20.57 4.53 -14.32
CA VAL A 248 19.55 4.51 -13.27
C VAL A 248 18.31 5.21 -13.80
N SER A 249 17.15 4.57 -13.71
CA SER A 249 15.86 5.19 -14.00
C SER A 249 14.87 4.91 -12.88
N ASP A 250 13.87 5.75 -12.72
CA ASP A 250 12.83 5.58 -11.72
C ASP A 250 11.44 5.86 -12.31
N GLU A 251 10.47 5.03 -11.92
CA GLU A 251 9.07 5.19 -12.26
C GLU A 251 8.29 5.59 -11.01
N ILE A 252 7.88 6.87 -11.01
CA ILE A 252 7.17 7.50 -9.90
C ILE A 252 5.69 7.10 -9.97
N PRO A 253 5.10 6.59 -8.88
CA PRO A 253 3.71 6.16 -8.89
C PRO A 253 2.78 7.35 -9.11
N ALA A 254 1.61 7.13 -9.71
CA ALA A 254 0.70 8.17 -10.19
C ALA A 254 0.34 9.24 -9.13
N ASN A 255 0.23 8.82 -7.86
CA ASN A 255 -0.15 9.66 -6.72
C ASN A 255 1.08 10.26 -5.99
N MET A 256 2.25 10.18 -6.63
CA MET A 256 3.45 10.95 -6.30
C MET A 256 3.81 11.85 -7.50
N GLN A 257 4.57 12.91 -7.22
CA GLN A 257 5.11 13.82 -8.22
C GLN A 257 6.61 13.96 -8.00
N TYR A 258 7.41 13.67 -9.02
CA TYR A 258 8.83 14.00 -9.01
C TYR A 258 9.04 15.51 -8.87
N VAL A 259 9.96 15.94 -8.00
CA VAL A 259 10.36 17.35 -7.92
C VAL A 259 11.49 17.59 -8.92
N SER A 260 11.21 18.33 -9.98
CA SER A 260 12.17 18.67 -11.05
C SER A 260 13.46 19.27 -10.48
N GLY A 261 14.61 18.84 -11.01
CA GLY A 261 15.93 19.29 -10.57
C GLY A 261 16.34 18.82 -9.16
N SER A 262 15.61 17.88 -8.55
CA SER A 262 15.93 17.38 -7.20
C SER A 262 16.94 16.22 -7.17
N THR A 263 17.34 15.70 -8.33
CA THR A 263 18.27 14.57 -8.39
C THR A 263 19.69 14.98 -8.02
N VAL A 264 20.30 14.24 -7.10
CA VAL A 264 21.69 14.39 -6.66
C VAL A 264 22.44 13.08 -6.83
N LEU A 265 23.58 13.11 -7.52
CA LEU A 265 24.50 11.99 -7.65
C LEU A 265 25.66 12.12 -6.67
N ILE A 266 25.89 11.09 -5.87
CA ILE A 266 27.02 10.98 -4.94
C ILE A 266 27.85 9.76 -5.33
N ASN A 267 29.15 9.93 -5.53
CA ASN A 267 30.09 8.85 -5.84
C ASN A 267 31.50 9.21 -5.34
N SER A 268 32.51 8.39 -5.66
CA SER A 268 33.89 8.60 -5.21
C SER A 268 34.48 9.94 -5.65
N GLY A 269 34.12 10.43 -6.85
CA GLY A 269 34.51 11.74 -7.38
C GLY A 269 33.69 12.91 -6.83
N ASN A 270 32.42 12.68 -6.47
CA ASN A 270 31.46 13.69 -6.02
C ASN A 270 30.94 13.37 -4.61
N ARG A 271 31.84 13.38 -3.62
CA ARG A 271 31.51 12.92 -2.24
C ARG A 271 30.48 13.76 -1.51
N THR A 272 30.37 15.04 -1.86
CA THR A 272 29.36 15.97 -1.31
C THR A 272 28.05 15.96 -2.10
N GLY A 273 27.99 15.19 -3.19
CA GLY A 273 26.89 15.20 -4.15
C GLY A 273 27.04 16.30 -5.20
N VAL A 274 26.58 15.98 -6.41
CA VAL A 274 26.39 16.93 -7.52
C VAL A 274 24.92 16.88 -7.94
N VAL A 275 24.31 18.04 -8.10
CA VAL A 275 22.94 18.14 -8.66
C VAL A 275 23.01 17.75 -10.14
N VAL A 276 22.11 16.88 -10.57
CA VAL A 276 21.96 16.52 -11.98
C VAL A 276 21.14 17.61 -12.65
N GLU A 277 21.67 18.20 -13.73
CA GLU A 277 21.08 19.37 -14.38
C GLU A 277 19.79 19.09 -15.18
N ASN A 278 19.39 17.81 -15.30
CA ASN A 278 18.20 17.38 -16.02
C ASN A 278 17.40 16.33 -15.22
N ASP A 279 16.20 16.04 -15.72
CA ASP A 279 15.27 15.08 -15.11
C ASP A 279 15.40 13.67 -15.73
N ALA A 280 16.58 13.35 -16.29
CA ALA A 280 16.83 12.09 -17.01
C ALA A 280 16.51 10.82 -16.20
N LEU A 281 16.51 10.91 -14.85
CA LEU A 281 16.09 9.83 -13.97
C LEU A 281 14.66 9.34 -14.28
N VAL A 282 13.73 10.25 -14.60
CA VAL A 282 12.32 9.93 -14.89
C VAL A 282 11.97 10.05 -16.38
N GLU A 283 12.91 10.51 -17.22
CA GLU A 283 12.71 10.75 -18.67
C GLU A 283 13.37 9.70 -19.59
N GLY A 284 13.88 8.59 -19.06
CA GLY A 284 14.43 7.50 -19.87
C GLY A 284 15.76 6.90 -19.38
N GLY A 285 16.34 7.48 -18.32
CA GLY A 285 17.48 6.94 -17.60
C GLY A 285 18.66 7.91 -17.49
N LEU A 286 19.18 8.04 -16.28
CA LEU A 286 20.39 8.77 -15.93
C LEU A 286 21.62 7.86 -16.03
N ASN A 287 22.59 8.20 -16.87
CA ASN A 287 23.91 7.56 -16.84
C ASN A 287 24.74 8.14 -15.69
N ILE A 288 25.13 7.30 -14.74
CA ILE A 288 25.89 7.69 -13.54
C ILE A 288 27.41 7.43 -13.67
N GLY A 289 27.85 6.85 -14.78
CA GLY A 289 29.26 6.67 -15.14
C GLY A 289 29.77 5.24 -15.01
N SER A 290 31.07 5.10 -14.71
CA SER A 290 31.79 3.83 -14.64
C SER A 290 32.32 3.57 -13.22
N TYR A 291 32.30 2.32 -12.79
CA TYR A 291 32.60 1.91 -11.42
C TYR A 291 33.46 0.66 -11.40
N HIS A 292 34.62 0.76 -10.77
CA HIS A 292 35.55 -0.35 -10.56
C HIS A 292 35.01 -1.31 -9.51
N SER A 293 35.67 -2.46 -9.34
CA SER A 293 35.33 -3.43 -8.31
C SER A 293 35.25 -2.75 -6.93
N GLY A 294 34.15 -2.98 -6.22
CA GLY A 294 33.92 -2.43 -4.89
C GLY A 294 33.39 -0.99 -4.83
N GLU A 295 33.43 -0.23 -5.93
CA GLU A 295 32.94 1.15 -5.95
C GLU A 295 31.40 1.22 -5.92
N ASP A 296 30.88 2.28 -5.28
CA ASP A 296 29.46 2.55 -5.13
C ASP A 296 29.07 3.95 -5.62
N ALA A 297 27.77 4.11 -5.87
CA ALA A 297 27.14 5.39 -6.09
C ALA A 297 25.75 5.45 -5.48
N ARG A 298 25.32 6.67 -5.18
CA ARG A 298 24.00 6.96 -4.65
C ARG A 298 23.35 8.01 -5.51
N VAL A 299 22.14 7.71 -5.96
CA VAL A 299 21.25 8.68 -6.61
C VAL A 299 20.16 8.99 -5.60
N GLN A 300 20.03 10.25 -5.22
CA GLN A 300 18.97 10.74 -4.34
C GLN A 300 18.05 11.65 -5.12
N PHE A 301 16.75 11.62 -4.84
CA PHE A 301 15.78 12.52 -5.46
C PHE A 301 14.57 12.75 -4.55
N THR A 302 13.83 13.83 -4.80
CA THR A 302 12.61 14.16 -4.05
C THR A 302 11.36 13.84 -4.87
N ALA A 303 10.36 13.26 -4.21
CA ALA A 303 8.99 13.24 -4.73
C ALA A 303 8.00 13.75 -3.69
N GLU A 304 6.90 14.33 -4.15
CA GLU A 304 5.81 14.86 -3.35
C GLU A 304 4.57 13.98 -3.48
N ALA A 305 3.93 13.64 -2.36
CA ALA A 305 2.64 12.96 -2.42
C ALA A 305 1.58 13.91 -2.97
N LYS A 306 0.94 13.56 -4.09
CA LYS A 306 -0.15 14.35 -4.63
C LYS A 306 -1.37 14.25 -3.72
N ASP A 307 -2.08 15.36 -3.57
CA ASP A 307 -3.44 15.34 -3.07
C ASP A 307 -4.37 14.92 -4.20
N THR A 308 -4.67 13.62 -4.26
CA THR A 308 -5.53 13.03 -5.30
C THR A 308 -7.00 13.03 -4.93
N GLY A 309 -7.33 13.59 -3.78
CA GLY A 309 -8.67 13.49 -3.21
C GLY A 309 -9.14 12.05 -3.14
N LEU A 310 -8.52 11.22 -2.30
CA LEU A 310 -8.95 9.84 -2.02
C LEU A 310 -9.36 9.66 -0.56
N THR A 311 -10.29 8.71 -0.34
CA THR A 311 -11.09 8.52 0.87
C THR A 311 -10.30 8.21 2.13
N ASP A 312 -10.92 8.28 3.32
CA ASP A 312 -10.41 7.61 4.53
C ASP A 312 -9.78 6.27 4.24
N GLY A 313 -8.49 6.18 4.55
CA GLY A 313 -7.73 5.00 4.27
C GLY A 313 -6.24 5.29 4.25
N SER A 314 -5.52 4.28 3.80
CA SER A 314 -4.13 4.44 3.46
C SER A 314 -3.90 3.81 2.10
N GLU A 315 -3.28 4.54 1.19
CA GLU A 315 -2.85 3.97 -0.07
C GLU A 315 -1.39 3.58 0.03
N LYS A 316 -1.06 2.38 -0.44
CA LYS A 316 0.32 1.92 -0.53
C LYS A 316 0.83 2.19 -1.94
N LEU A 317 1.72 3.18 -2.06
CA LEU A 317 2.39 3.55 -3.29
C LEU A 317 3.75 2.86 -3.36
N VAL A 318 4.07 2.33 -4.54
CA VAL A 318 5.32 1.61 -4.79
C VAL A 318 6.14 2.41 -5.79
N ASN A 319 7.27 2.95 -5.33
CA ASN A 319 8.27 3.57 -6.20
C ASN A 319 9.10 2.47 -6.85
N GLN A 320 9.31 2.52 -8.17
CA GLN A 320 10.04 1.49 -8.90
C GLN A 320 11.34 2.03 -9.50
N SER A 321 12.47 1.61 -8.95
CA SER A 321 13.79 1.97 -9.45
C SER A 321 14.37 0.86 -10.31
N LYS A 322 15.06 1.24 -11.38
CA LYS A 322 15.77 0.34 -12.29
C LYS A 322 17.23 0.78 -12.39
N VAL A 323 18.15 -0.17 -12.21
CA VAL A 323 19.58 0.05 -12.48
C VAL A 323 20.04 -0.97 -13.50
N ALA A 324 20.76 -0.51 -14.53
CA ALA A 324 21.26 -1.37 -15.60
C ALA A 324 22.77 -1.20 -15.82
N VAL A 325 23.42 -2.33 -16.11
CA VAL A 325 24.82 -2.43 -16.53
C VAL A 325 24.86 -3.34 -17.76
N GLY A 326 25.02 -2.75 -18.95
CA GLY A 326 24.79 -3.45 -20.20
C GLY A 326 23.37 -4.03 -20.26
N ASP A 327 23.24 -5.30 -20.64
CA ASP A 327 21.95 -6.00 -20.72
C ASP A 327 21.41 -6.48 -19.35
N LYS A 328 22.21 -6.35 -18.30
CA LYS A 328 21.84 -6.80 -16.95
C LYS A 328 21.10 -5.70 -16.22
N VAL A 329 19.86 -5.98 -15.84
CA VAL A 329 18.97 -5.02 -15.18
C VAL A 329 18.53 -5.55 -13.81
N LEU A 330 18.67 -4.73 -12.76
CA LEU A 330 18.06 -4.96 -11.46
C LEU A 330 16.93 -3.97 -11.22
N HIS A 331 15.74 -4.51 -10.91
CA HIS A 331 14.59 -3.74 -10.45
C HIS A 331 14.54 -3.76 -8.93
N LYS A 332 14.24 -2.62 -8.34
CA LYS A 332 14.04 -2.44 -6.90
C LYS A 332 12.82 -1.59 -6.65
N HIS A 333 12.26 -1.73 -5.46
CA HIS A 333 11.12 -0.94 -5.06
C HIS A 333 11.27 -0.46 -3.63
N THR A 334 10.63 0.66 -3.33
CA THR A 334 10.43 1.18 -1.99
C THR A 334 8.97 1.54 -1.81
N GLU A 335 8.46 1.34 -0.60
CA GLU A 335 7.04 1.49 -0.33
C GLU A 335 6.77 2.77 0.45
N VAL A 336 5.70 3.45 0.07
CA VAL A 336 5.24 4.66 0.74
C VAL A 336 3.76 4.47 1.01
N THR A 337 3.38 4.49 2.29
CA THR A 337 1.97 4.44 2.68
C THR A 337 1.47 5.86 2.91
N VAL A 338 0.56 6.35 2.07
CA VAL A 338 -0.06 7.68 2.19
C VAL A 338 -1.30 7.54 3.07
N LYS A 339 -1.31 8.15 4.27
CA LYS A 339 -2.48 8.19 5.16
C LYS A 339 -3.30 9.46 4.93
N TYR A 340 -4.59 9.30 4.66
CA TYR A 340 -5.51 10.41 4.45
C TYR A 340 -5.95 11.03 5.79
N GLY A 341 -6.05 12.36 5.83
CA GLY A 341 -6.14 13.17 7.06
C GLY A 341 -7.56 13.43 7.55
N TRP A 342 -8.57 12.69 7.13
CA TRP A 342 -9.98 13.01 7.34
C TRP A 342 -10.82 11.76 7.62
N GLY A 343 -12.13 11.92 7.88
CA GLY A 343 -13.12 10.84 8.02
C GLY A 343 -14.56 11.20 8.34
N PRO A 344 -15.48 10.20 8.44
CA PRO A 344 -15.32 8.84 7.93
C PRO A 344 -15.39 8.79 6.39
N GLU A 345 -15.15 7.61 5.81
CA GLU A 345 -15.50 7.34 4.41
C GLU A 345 -16.99 7.60 4.17
N ARG A 346 -17.31 8.25 3.04
CA ARG A 346 -18.65 8.70 2.69
C ARG A 346 -18.79 8.89 1.18
N PRO A 347 -20.01 8.88 0.62
CA PRO A 347 -20.24 9.23 -0.78
C PRO A 347 -19.60 10.57 -1.13
N THR A 348 -19.04 10.63 -2.34
CA THR A 348 -18.38 11.83 -2.85
C THR A 348 -19.12 12.38 -4.06
N TYR A 349 -18.97 13.67 -4.26
CA TYR A 349 -19.67 14.46 -5.26
C TYR A 349 -18.68 15.29 -6.08
N LYS A 350 -19.14 15.72 -7.25
CA LYS A 350 -18.43 16.72 -8.05
C LYS A 350 -19.01 18.09 -7.78
N PHE A 351 -18.20 19.13 -7.95
CA PHE A 351 -18.58 20.49 -7.64
C PHE A 351 -19.81 20.92 -8.47
N ASP A 352 -19.99 20.38 -9.67
CA ASP A 352 -21.16 20.60 -10.54
C ASP A 352 -22.27 19.56 -10.39
N GLN A 353 -22.11 18.57 -9.51
CA GLN A 353 -23.08 17.50 -9.25
C GLN A 353 -23.37 17.43 -7.75
N PRO A 354 -24.24 18.32 -7.22
CA PRO A 354 -24.50 18.42 -5.79
C PRO A 354 -25.18 17.16 -5.23
N ALA A 355 -25.10 16.99 -3.91
CA ALA A 355 -25.69 15.86 -3.21
C ALA A 355 -27.22 15.95 -3.16
N ASP A 356 -27.87 14.78 -3.10
CA ASP A 356 -29.33 14.64 -3.02
C ASP A 356 -29.88 14.74 -1.57
N HIS A 357 -29.00 15.05 -0.61
CA HIS A 357 -29.31 15.26 0.81
C HIS A 357 -28.23 16.10 1.48
N ALA A 358 -28.53 16.64 2.67
CA ALA A 358 -27.55 17.34 3.50
C ALA A 358 -26.34 16.46 3.83
N VAL A 359 -25.15 16.90 3.41
CA VAL A 359 -23.88 16.21 3.65
C VAL A 359 -22.76 17.24 3.70
N PHE A 360 -21.76 17.03 4.54
CA PHE A 360 -20.66 17.97 4.72
C PHE A 360 -19.39 17.55 3.99
N ASN A 361 -18.80 18.51 3.28
CA ASN A 361 -17.44 18.45 2.78
C ASN A 361 -17.16 17.16 2.00
N SER A 362 -18.05 16.81 1.08
CA SER A 362 -18.01 15.60 0.25
C SER A 362 -17.74 15.88 -1.23
N VAL A 363 -17.45 17.13 -1.60
CA VAL A 363 -17.01 17.49 -2.95
C VAL A 363 -15.50 17.31 -3.11
N THR A 364 -15.07 16.72 -4.22
CA THR A 364 -13.65 16.34 -4.46
C THR A 364 -12.86 17.29 -5.36
N ASP A 365 -13.54 18.23 -6.01
CA ASP A 365 -13.00 19.10 -7.06
C ASP A 365 -13.52 20.54 -6.93
N ASN A 366 -13.62 21.06 -5.69
CA ASN A 366 -13.96 22.45 -5.46
C ASN A 366 -12.90 23.36 -6.14
N PRO A 367 -13.29 24.33 -6.98
CA PRO A 367 -12.36 25.13 -7.78
C PRO A 367 -11.45 26.06 -6.94
N VAL A 368 -11.82 26.32 -5.69
CA VAL A 368 -11.04 27.16 -4.76
C VAL A 368 -10.23 26.29 -3.80
N LEU A 369 -10.88 25.28 -3.20
CA LEU A 369 -10.27 24.49 -2.13
C LEU A 369 -9.58 23.21 -2.64
N GLY A 370 -10.03 22.65 -3.75
CA GLY A 370 -9.71 21.27 -4.17
C GLY A 370 -10.65 20.27 -3.50
N ASP A 371 -10.10 19.19 -2.96
CA ASP A 371 -10.90 18.23 -2.21
C ASP A 371 -11.32 18.79 -0.84
N GLU A 372 -12.63 18.95 -0.63
CA GLU A 372 -13.19 19.51 0.59
C GLU A 372 -13.04 18.59 1.80
N ARG A 373 -12.68 17.32 1.60
CA ARG A 373 -12.48 16.38 2.69
C ARG A 373 -11.22 16.73 3.50
N PHE A 374 -10.26 17.44 2.90
CA PHE A 374 -9.11 18.06 3.58
C PHE A 374 -9.41 19.46 4.11
N PHE A 375 -10.46 19.56 4.92
CA PHE A 375 -10.98 20.86 5.35
C PHE A 375 -10.26 21.48 6.55
N VAL A 376 -9.30 20.79 7.17
CA VAL A 376 -8.45 21.37 8.22
C VAL A 376 -7.09 21.64 7.64
N ARG A 377 -6.65 22.89 7.70
CA ARG A 377 -5.34 23.36 7.23
C ARG A 377 -4.73 24.33 8.24
N ILE A 378 -3.43 24.56 8.14
CA ILE A 378 -2.69 25.41 9.08
C ILE A 378 -1.59 26.19 8.36
N GLU A 379 -1.31 27.40 8.83
CA GLU A 379 -0.17 28.19 8.37
C GLU A 379 0.29 29.17 9.47
N GLU A 380 1.54 29.61 9.41
CA GLU A 380 2.04 30.72 10.21
C GLU A 380 1.24 31.98 9.91
N LYS A 381 0.74 32.62 10.97
CA LYS A 381 -0.09 33.82 10.88
C LYS A 381 0.65 34.93 10.15
N SER A 382 -0.03 35.56 9.18
CA SER A 382 0.53 36.65 8.36
C SER A 382 1.75 36.29 7.52
N SER A 383 2.00 35.01 7.24
CA SER A 383 3.13 34.59 6.38
C SER A 383 2.93 34.91 4.90
N GLY A 384 1.68 35.12 4.46
CA GLY A 384 1.30 35.27 3.06
C GLY A 384 1.30 33.96 2.24
N ARG A 385 1.65 32.83 2.87
CA ARG A 385 1.60 31.50 2.26
C ARG A 385 0.18 30.92 2.31
N ALA A 386 -0.09 29.97 1.42
CA ALA A 386 -1.34 29.23 1.43
C ALA A 386 -1.41 28.28 2.64
N TYR A 387 -2.60 28.09 3.20
CA TYR A 387 -2.81 27.09 4.25
C TYR A 387 -2.53 25.68 3.73
N SER A 388 -1.83 24.88 4.53
CA SER A 388 -1.39 23.54 4.16
C SER A 388 -1.85 22.48 5.16
N GLY A 389 -1.80 21.21 4.76
CA GLY A 389 -2.10 20.07 5.64
C GLY A 389 -0.96 19.70 6.60
N ASN A 390 0.20 20.34 6.49
CA ASN A 390 1.39 20.04 7.28
C ASN A 390 2.26 21.29 7.51
N ILE A 391 2.80 21.45 8.72
CA ILE A 391 3.72 22.56 9.02
C ILE A 391 4.72 22.21 10.12
N THR A 392 5.92 22.79 10.05
CA THR A 392 6.87 22.82 11.17
C THR A 392 6.62 24.07 12.02
N LEU A 393 6.39 23.87 13.31
CA LEU A 393 6.21 24.92 14.29
C LEU A 393 7.55 25.30 14.92
N GLU A 394 7.79 26.60 15.03
CA GLU A 394 8.83 27.22 15.84
C GLU A 394 8.19 27.95 17.02
N ALA A 395 8.89 27.98 18.16
CA ALA A 395 8.41 28.67 19.36
C ALA A 395 8.32 30.19 19.15
N GLY A 396 7.45 30.86 19.92
CA GLY A 396 7.26 32.31 19.87
C GLY A 396 6.43 32.81 18.68
N LYS A 397 5.95 31.90 17.82
CA LYS A 397 5.14 32.23 16.65
C LYS A 397 3.65 31.97 16.87
N GLN A 398 2.83 32.61 16.04
CA GLN A 398 1.39 32.37 15.94
C GLN A 398 1.07 31.62 14.66
N TYR A 399 0.14 30.67 14.76
CA TYR A 399 -0.33 29.87 13.64
C TYR A 399 -1.85 29.96 13.56
N GLU A 400 -2.38 30.05 12.35
CA GLU A 400 -3.81 30.06 12.09
C GLU A 400 -4.24 28.68 11.60
N VAL A 401 -5.20 28.08 12.29
CA VAL A 401 -5.88 26.87 11.86
C VAL A 401 -7.13 27.26 11.10
N TYR A 402 -7.20 26.85 9.85
CA TYR A 402 -8.29 27.09 8.91
C TYR A 402 -9.16 25.83 8.81
N ILE A 403 -10.48 25.98 9.02
CA ILE A 403 -11.45 24.88 8.98
C ILE A 403 -12.57 25.24 8.02
N TYR A 404 -12.61 24.61 6.85
CA TYR A 404 -13.69 24.81 5.88
C TYR A 404 -14.91 23.95 6.19
N TYR A 405 -16.10 24.48 5.92
CA TYR A 405 -17.34 23.71 5.95
C TYR A 405 -18.20 24.03 4.73
N HIS A 406 -18.88 23.02 4.20
CA HIS A 406 -19.81 23.17 3.10
C HIS A 406 -20.88 22.09 3.17
N ASN A 407 -22.14 22.50 3.23
CA ASN A 407 -23.25 21.58 3.04
C ASN A 407 -23.49 21.40 1.53
N ASN A 408 -23.09 20.26 0.98
CA ASN A 408 -23.04 20.03 -0.47
C ASN A 408 -24.39 19.64 -1.10
N ALA A 409 -25.49 19.72 -0.34
CA ALA A 409 -26.81 19.40 -0.89
C ALA A 409 -27.25 20.41 -1.95
N ALA A 410 -28.01 19.94 -2.94
CA ALA A 410 -28.56 20.81 -3.97
C ALA A 410 -29.54 21.85 -3.40
N TRP A 411 -29.50 23.07 -3.93
CA TRP A 411 -30.25 24.23 -3.42
C TRP A 411 -31.76 24.00 -3.34
N GLU A 412 -32.34 23.37 -4.36
CA GLU A 412 -33.77 23.10 -4.45
C GLU A 412 -34.27 22.22 -3.30
N LEU A 413 -33.40 21.40 -2.71
CA LEU A 413 -33.72 20.52 -1.59
C LEU A 413 -33.94 21.28 -0.28
N ASN A 414 -33.61 22.57 -0.23
CA ASN A 414 -33.93 23.42 0.91
C ASN A 414 -35.41 23.79 1.00
N ARG A 415 -36.22 23.51 -0.02
CA ARG A 415 -37.61 23.97 -0.07
C ARG A 415 -38.58 22.99 0.59
N ALA A 416 -39.76 23.50 0.94
CA ALA A 416 -40.80 22.74 1.64
C ALA A 416 -41.27 21.51 0.84
N GLU A 417 -41.31 21.61 -0.49
CA GLU A 417 -41.71 20.53 -1.40
C GLU A 417 -40.78 19.31 -1.29
N HIS A 418 -39.50 19.57 -1.01
CA HIS A 418 -38.48 18.55 -0.78
C HIS A 418 -38.32 18.21 0.71
N LYS A 419 -39.26 18.65 1.56
CA LYS A 419 -39.24 18.47 3.01
C LYS A 419 -37.94 18.96 3.66
N TYR A 420 -37.32 20.00 3.10
CA TYR A 420 -36.08 20.58 3.61
C TYR A 420 -34.92 19.58 3.72
N LYS A 421 -34.84 18.60 2.82
CA LYS A 421 -33.78 17.57 2.77
C LYS A 421 -32.36 18.14 2.62
N GLY A 422 -32.23 19.31 1.99
CA GLY A 422 -30.95 19.99 1.82
C GLY A 422 -30.50 20.77 3.05
N VAL A 423 -31.34 20.91 4.09
CA VAL A 423 -31.02 21.73 5.26
C VAL A 423 -30.36 20.90 6.35
N ALA A 424 -29.11 21.20 6.70
CA ALA A 424 -28.44 20.63 7.85
C ALA A 424 -28.86 21.35 9.15
N ARG A 425 -29.09 20.58 10.23
CA ARG A 425 -29.60 21.06 11.52
C ARG A 425 -28.69 20.65 12.68
N ASN A 426 -28.71 21.47 13.73
CA ASN A 426 -27.83 21.35 14.89
C ASN A 426 -26.34 21.27 14.51
N VAL A 427 -25.96 21.98 13.43
CA VAL A 427 -24.59 21.96 12.91
C VAL A 427 -23.63 22.51 13.95
N ARG A 428 -22.67 21.68 14.34
CA ARG A 428 -21.66 22.01 15.35
C ARG A 428 -20.27 21.74 14.86
N LEU A 429 -19.36 22.62 15.25
CA LEU A 429 -17.93 22.48 15.06
C LEU A 429 -17.24 22.18 16.39
N ILE A 430 -16.39 21.15 16.39
CA ILE A 430 -15.48 20.79 17.48
C ILE A 430 -14.07 20.86 16.92
N ALA A 431 -13.12 21.43 17.65
CA ALA A 431 -11.70 21.45 17.29
C ALA A 431 -10.83 20.90 18.43
N ASN A 432 -9.67 20.35 18.09
CA ASN A 432 -8.70 19.85 19.05
C ASN A 432 -7.27 20.17 18.60
N PHE A 433 -6.38 20.46 19.54
CA PHE A 433 -4.96 20.60 19.31
C PHE A 433 -4.19 20.19 20.58
N PRO A 434 -2.96 19.66 20.46
CA PRO A 434 -2.15 19.28 21.61
C PRO A 434 -1.64 20.53 22.34
N THR A 435 -1.53 20.46 23.66
CA THR A 435 -1.03 21.57 24.49
C THR A 435 0.49 21.59 24.65
N LYS A 436 1.18 20.51 24.25
CA LYS A 436 2.63 20.30 24.37
C LYS A 436 3.18 19.50 23.19
N LEU A 437 4.38 19.87 22.74
CA LEU A 437 5.20 19.11 21.81
C LEU A 437 6.66 19.05 22.29
N THR A 438 7.33 17.91 22.10
CA THR A 438 8.80 17.83 22.18
C THR A 438 9.44 18.07 20.82
N ALA A 439 10.71 18.46 20.79
CA ALA A 439 11.47 18.68 19.57
C ALA A 439 11.40 17.45 18.64
N GLY A 440 11.04 17.69 17.39
CA GLY A 440 10.80 16.67 16.38
C GLY A 440 9.51 15.87 16.52
N GLU A 441 8.70 16.08 17.56
CA GLU A 441 7.43 15.38 17.76
C GLU A 441 6.40 15.84 16.73
N ARG A 442 5.81 14.87 16.02
CA ARG A 442 4.71 15.09 15.08
C ARG A 442 3.37 14.78 15.74
N LYS A 443 2.49 15.79 15.85
CA LYS A 443 1.08 15.64 16.24
C LYS A 443 0.17 16.28 15.19
N HIS A 444 -1.07 16.59 15.56
CA HIS A 444 -2.06 17.17 14.66
C HIS A 444 -2.98 18.15 15.39
N VAL A 445 -3.47 19.13 14.65
CA VAL A 445 -4.72 19.85 14.94
C VAL A 445 -5.85 19.12 14.21
N SER A 446 -7.05 19.12 14.76
CA SER A 446 -8.20 18.47 14.14
C SER A 446 -9.49 19.25 14.32
N ALA A 447 -10.47 18.92 13.48
CA ALA A 447 -11.83 19.40 13.59
C ALA A 447 -12.84 18.30 13.29
N ILE A 448 -14.03 18.40 13.87
CA ILE A 448 -15.22 17.59 13.60
C ILE A 448 -16.38 18.53 13.30
N ILE A 449 -17.05 18.34 12.17
CA ILE A 449 -18.32 18.98 11.83
C ILE A 449 -19.39 17.91 12.00
N ARG A 450 -20.41 18.17 12.82
CA ARG A 450 -21.52 17.24 13.04
C ARG A 450 -22.86 17.92 12.83
N ALA A 451 -23.86 17.15 12.42
CA ALA A 451 -25.24 17.58 12.28
C ALA A 451 -26.18 16.38 12.46
N ASP A 452 -27.36 16.63 13.01
CA ASP A 452 -28.28 15.55 13.44
C ASP A 452 -28.95 14.82 12.26
N ASN A 453 -28.86 15.38 11.05
CA ASN A 453 -29.62 14.92 9.88
C ASN A 453 -28.78 14.84 8.61
N THR A 454 -27.47 14.61 8.76
CA THR A 454 -26.56 14.32 7.65
C THR A 454 -26.13 12.86 7.68
N ASP A 455 -25.72 12.32 6.54
CA ASP A 455 -25.13 10.99 6.44
C ASP A 455 -23.72 11.10 5.82
N PRO A 456 -22.63 10.93 6.59
CA PRO A 456 -22.60 10.59 8.02
C PRO A 456 -23.04 11.76 8.92
N GLU A 457 -23.42 11.45 10.18
CA GLU A 457 -23.79 12.47 11.19
C GLU A 457 -22.60 13.37 11.60
N ALA A 458 -21.38 12.93 11.34
CA ALA A 458 -20.17 13.71 11.59
C ALA A 458 -19.08 13.40 10.56
N VAL A 459 -18.35 14.45 10.18
CA VAL A 459 -17.10 14.37 9.42
C VAL A 459 -15.97 15.01 10.22
N TRP A 460 -14.75 14.49 10.09
CA TRP A 460 -13.55 14.99 10.77
C TRP A 460 -12.38 15.16 9.80
N ALA A 461 -11.46 16.07 10.13
CA ALA A 461 -10.22 16.27 9.39
C ALA A 461 -9.07 16.73 10.32
N ARG A 462 -7.83 16.63 9.82
CA ARG A 462 -6.60 16.91 10.55
C ARG A 462 -5.59 17.65 9.67
N ALA A 463 -4.87 18.59 10.29
CA ALA A 463 -3.61 19.09 9.77
C ALA A 463 -2.47 18.74 10.73
N TYR A 464 -1.30 18.41 10.21
CA TYR A 464 -0.18 17.89 10.99
C TYR A 464 0.80 18.99 11.36
N ILE A 465 1.35 18.87 12.57
CA ILE A 465 2.28 19.84 13.14
C ILE A 465 3.52 19.10 13.66
N ILE A 466 4.71 19.62 13.34
CA ILE A 466 5.99 19.09 13.80
C ILE A 466 6.69 20.19 14.59
N ALA A 467 7.11 19.92 15.83
CA ALA A 467 7.83 20.93 16.60
C ALA A 467 9.32 20.97 16.23
N LYS A 468 9.86 22.17 15.99
CA LYS A 468 11.31 22.39 15.81
C LYS A 468 12.09 22.28 17.12
N GLU A 469 11.42 22.58 18.23
CA GLU A 469 11.97 22.61 19.59
C GLU A 469 10.86 22.27 20.61
N ASP A 470 11.23 21.95 21.85
CA ASP A 470 10.26 21.71 22.92
C ASP A 470 9.37 22.94 23.13
N MET A 471 8.05 22.77 23.08
CA MET A 471 7.10 23.89 23.15
C MET A 471 5.75 23.55 23.75
N THR A 472 5.05 24.59 24.20
CA THR A 472 3.64 24.56 24.59
C THR A 472 2.80 25.36 23.60
N LEU A 473 1.56 24.92 23.38
CA LEU A 473 0.62 25.49 22.42
C LEU A 473 -0.59 26.04 23.18
N HIS A 474 -0.97 27.27 22.89
CA HIS A 474 -2.01 28.00 23.60
C HIS A 474 -3.00 28.60 22.62
N TYR A 475 -4.29 28.34 22.81
CA TYR A 475 -5.32 29.06 22.06
C TYR A 475 -5.26 30.56 22.40
N VAL A 476 -5.29 31.41 21.37
CA VAL A 476 -5.42 32.85 21.55
C VAL A 476 -6.90 33.18 21.77
N THR A 477 -7.29 33.49 23.01
CA THR A 477 -8.68 33.76 23.40
C THR A 477 -9.34 34.79 22.48
N GLY A 478 -10.53 34.45 21.96
CA GLY A 478 -11.31 35.30 21.07
C GLY A 478 -10.85 35.31 19.61
N SER A 479 -9.84 34.51 19.24
CA SER A 479 -9.35 34.43 17.85
C SER A 479 -10.23 33.56 16.94
N ALA A 480 -11.01 32.62 17.50
CA ALA A 480 -11.90 31.77 16.71
C ALA A 480 -13.04 32.57 16.08
N LYS A 481 -13.01 32.76 14.75
CA LYS A 481 -14.01 33.51 13.98
C LYS A 481 -14.53 32.71 12.80
N ILE A 482 -15.81 32.87 12.50
CA ILE A 482 -16.47 32.33 11.31
C ILE A 482 -16.42 33.33 10.16
N TYR A 483 -16.25 32.85 8.93
CA TYR A 483 -16.30 33.63 7.70
C TYR A 483 -17.21 32.90 6.72
N ASN A 484 -18.34 33.51 6.37
CA ASN A 484 -19.41 32.86 5.62
C ASN A 484 -20.18 33.80 4.69
N ASP A 485 -19.83 35.09 4.61
CA ASP A 485 -20.51 36.09 3.79
C ASP A 485 -22.01 36.34 4.12
N TRP A 486 -22.50 35.84 5.26
CA TRP A 486 -23.85 36.09 5.81
C TRP A 486 -23.79 36.97 7.05
N LYS A 487 -24.92 37.24 7.74
CA LYS A 487 -24.90 38.16 8.90
C LYS A 487 -24.02 37.70 10.07
N ALA A 488 -23.75 36.40 10.22
CA ALA A 488 -22.82 35.92 11.24
C ALA A 488 -21.35 36.08 10.85
N ASN A 489 -21.03 36.53 9.63
CA ASN A 489 -19.66 36.69 9.14
C ASN A 489 -18.80 37.55 10.09
N GLY A 490 -17.61 37.07 10.43
CA GLY A 490 -16.68 37.71 11.37
C GLY A 490 -17.03 37.52 12.85
N SER A 491 -18.12 36.83 13.18
CA SER A 491 -18.52 36.58 14.58
C SER A 491 -17.51 35.68 15.29
N VAL A 492 -17.25 35.99 16.56
CA VAL A 492 -16.41 35.16 17.44
C VAL A 492 -17.20 33.94 17.89
N LEU A 493 -16.60 32.75 17.77
CA LEU A 493 -17.21 31.50 18.18
C LEU A 493 -17.01 31.24 19.68
N SER A 494 -17.93 30.44 20.25
CA SER A 494 -17.84 30.04 21.66
C SER A 494 -16.61 29.16 21.92
N ILE A 495 -16.00 29.29 23.11
CA ILE A 495 -14.91 28.42 23.56
C ILE A 495 -15.32 26.93 23.65
N LYS A 496 -16.63 26.63 23.67
CA LYS A 496 -17.14 25.27 23.51
C LYS A 496 -16.65 24.58 22.23
N LEU A 497 -16.09 25.34 21.27
CA LEU A 497 -15.31 24.80 20.15
C LEU A 497 -14.30 23.72 20.59
N PHE A 498 -13.65 23.88 21.75
CA PHE A 498 -12.66 22.92 22.27
C PHE A 498 -13.24 21.94 23.30
N SER A 499 -14.56 21.73 23.29
CA SER A 499 -15.24 20.71 24.12
C SER A 499 -16.04 19.74 23.26
N SER A 500 -16.48 18.63 23.86
CA SER A 500 -17.36 17.64 23.21
C SER A 500 -18.72 18.21 22.78
N ASP A 501 -19.13 19.34 23.35
CA ASP A 501 -20.38 20.02 22.95
C ASP A 501 -20.23 20.72 21.58
N GLY A 502 -19.03 21.19 21.26
CA GLY A 502 -18.77 22.04 20.11
C GLY A 502 -19.49 23.39 20.19
N THR A 503 -19.27 24.22 19.17
CA THR A 503 -19.95 25.49 18.97
C THR A 503 -20.86 25.42 17.74
N PHE A 504 -21.97 26.16 17.76
CA PHE A 504 -22.86 26.22 16.60
C PHE A 504 -22.22 26.97 15.44
N LEU A 505 -22.42 26.44 14.23
CA LEU A 505 -22.24 27.17 12.99
C LEU A 505 -23.61 27.69 12.50
N GLY A 506 -23.60 28.52 11.45
CA GLY A 506 -24.83 28.97 10.80
C GLY A 506 -24.54 30.07 9.79
N LEU A 507 -25.60 30.62 9.19
CA LEU A 507 -25.53 31.66 8.15
C LEU A 507 -25.71 33.06 8.77
N ASP A 508 -26.96 33.43 9.05
CA ASP A 508 -27.29 34.74 9.64
C ASP A 508 -27.09 34.79 11.16
N ALA A 509 -27.10 33.63 11.81
CA ALA A 509 -26.88 33.47 13.24
C ALA A 509 -26.22 32.11 13.51
N LEU A 510 -25.50 31.98 14.63
CA LEU A 510 -24.87 30.73 15.07
C LEU A 510 -25.91 29.81 15.72
N ASN A 511 -26.87 29.32 14.94
CA ASN A 511 -28.04 28.57 15.41
C ASN A 511 -28.06 27.09 14.97
N GLY A 512 -27.00 26.62 14.31
CA GLY A 512 -26.88 25.25 13.82
C GLY A 512 -27.66 24.97 12.55
N VAL A 513 -28.09 25.98 11.79
CA VAL A 513 -28.81 25.77 10.52
C VAL A 513 -27.93 26.23 9.36
N ILE A 514 -27.65 25.30 8.44
CA ILE A 514 -26.90 25.57 7.20
C ILE A 514 -27.68 24.98 6.03
N LEU A 515 -28.00 25.84 5.05
CA LEU A 515 -28.69 25.45 3.82
C LEU A 515 -27.72 24.73 2.87
N GLY A 516 -28.23 23.88 1.98
CA GLY A 516 -27.45 23.28 0.91
C GLY A 516 -27.34 24.21 -0.29
N ASP A 517 -26.19 24.37 -0.89
CA ASP A 517 -26.04 25.00 -2.20
C ASP A 517 -24.71 24.57 -2.82
N GLN A 518 -24.51 24.89 -4.09
CA GLN A 518 -23.24 24.65 -4.76
C GLN A 518 -22.12 25.61 -4.30
N LYS A 519 -22.46 26.85 -3.90
CA LYS A 519 -21.48 27.94 -3.70
C LYS A 519 -21.72 28.84 -2.49
N LEU A 520 -22.97 29.15 -2.17
CA LEU A 520 -23.36 30.27 -1.29
C LEU A 520 -23.44 29.91 0.20
N TYR A 521 -23.59 28.64 0.54
CA TYR A 521 -23.78 28.17 1.92
C TYR A 521 -22.61 27.33 2.41
N SER A 522 -21.41 27.77 2.06
CA SER A 522 -20.15 27.33 2.63
C SER A 522 -19.52 28.44 3.44
N GLY A 523 -18.42 28.12 4.12
CA GLY A 523 -17.64 29.09 4.86
C GLY A 523 -16.44 28.43 5.52
N TYR A 524 -15.74 29.19 6.34
CA TYR A 524 -14.63 28.67 7.10
C TYR A 524 -14.52 29.31 8.47
N VAL A 525 -13.83 28.62 9.37
CA VAL A 525 -13.49 29.09 10.71
C VAL A 525 -11.98 29.20 10.80
N VAL A 526 -11.49 30.32 11.32
CA VAL A 526 -10.07 30.49 11.65
C VAL A 526 -9.92 30.68 13.14
N TYR A 527 -8.98 29.98 13.77
CA TYR A 527 -8.52 30.28 15.12
C TYR A 527 -6.99 30.32 15.20
N THR A 528 -6.45 31.07 16.16
CA THR A 528 -5.01 31.24 16.32
C THR A 528 -4.46 30.42 17.50
N ILE A 529 -3.35 29.73 17.27
CA ILE A 529 -2.52 29.09 18.29
C ILE A 529 -1.24 29.91 18.48
N LEU A 530 -0.90 30.24 19.72
CA LEU A 530 0.40 30.78 20.11
C LEU A 530 1.30 29.66 20.62
N THR A 531 2.51 29.58 20.10
CA THR A 531 3.55 28.66 20.56
C THR A 531 4.52 29.35 21.51
N LYS A 532 4.99 28.66 22.56
CA LYS A 532 6.00 29.15 23.51
C LYS A 532 7.05 28.07 23.76
N ALA A 533 8.32 28.45 23.88
CA ALA A 533 9.37 27.51 24.23
C ALA A 533 9.08 26.89 25.60
N ALA A 534 9.37 25.61 25.78
CA ALA A 534 9.08 24.91 27.04
C ALA A 534 9.87 25.43 28.25
N GLN A 535 10.89 26.26 28.04
CA GLN A 535 11.66 26.92 29.11
C GLN A 535 11.04 28.24 29.60
N ASP A 536 10.03 28.77 28.92
CA ASP A 536 9.38 30.06 29.21
C ASP A 536 8.00 29.94 29.90
N SER A 537 7.68 28.76 30.46
CA SER A 537 6.37 28.47 31.10
C SER A 537 6.38 28.49 32.61
#